data_AF-A0A7Y5PE49-F1
#
_entry.id   AF-A0A7Y5PE49-F1
#
_cell.length_a   1.000
_cell.length_b   1.000
_cell.length_c   1.000
_cell.angle_alpha   90.00
_cell.angle_beta   90.00
_cell.angle_gamma   90.00
#
_symmetry.space_group_name_H-M   'P 1'
#
loop_
_entity.id
_entity.type
_entity.pdbx_description
1 polymer ?
#
loop_
_entity_poly.entity_id
_entity_poly.type
_entity_poly.pdbx_seq_one_letter_code
_entity_poly.pdbx_strand_id
1 'polypeptide(L)'
;MSTPMGLELIELPYLLALAVVLPVLFVWLLRRSRLQRQRRLARLGAIDVVRRLVPAAAFHGGKWRAARLGLAAALAGIAIAGPRWGFERTTVRSTGVDLVLAVDASLSMMATDEKPSRLERVKQEIRRLRALSPGDRVGLVAFAGKSYVISPITVDEGALDLFLDNLDPNTVGQAGSSIASTITQGTNLLALTKSGADRALVVMTDGEGFELQDEVTAAAKRAADNNVSLVTVGFGTAQGSTIPVRENGVLTQKRDENGQVVITHYRPDLLQAAAAAANGTFIPAEATDKAARIKSALSKLRTRARTTQTGDNLTPRYQLFLLPAILLLWLDTILGGRRGRRRRTAASAETALATALVAAVALSGCAPRRDAFDGVAAYKAQDYQRAAALFKRAAADDHTPGSQYNYGTALLAMDSTETAADVLDKAAEKADPEIQYRARFNSGLAHLLRGLKLPGDSGSADLKQALATYKRVLIQRPTDPDAKWNYELALREEKKGGGGGGGGGQSDASPAPAQQQPKPQPTLAQRQAEQLLGSAEREERDVQSKKQKQSRQEPPPGGKDW
;
A
#
# COMPACT_ATOMS: atom_id res chain seq x y z
N MET A 1 -30.13 -1.43 -9.33
CA MET A 1 -31.18 -2.06 -8.50
C MET A 1 -30.94 -1.63 -7.06
N SER A 2 -31.73 -0.68 -6.58
CA SER A 2 -31.71 -0.19 -5.21
C SER A 2 -32.21 -1.30 -4.28
N THR A 3 -31.29 -1.88 -3.50
CA THR A 3 -31.66 -2.74 -2.38
C THR A 3 -32.43 -1.91 -1.35
N PRO A 4 -33.54 -2.40 -0.80
CA PRO A 4 -34.34 -1.64 0.15
C PRO A 4 -33.52 -1.27 1.39
N MET A 5 -33.60 0.01 1.79
CA MET A 5 -32.85 0.69 2.88
C MET A 5 -32.78 -0.04 4.24
N GLY A 6 -33.54 -1.12 4.45
CA GLY A 6 -33.50 -1.92 5.68
C GLY A 6 -32.46 -3.06 5.68
N LEU A 7 -31.92 -3.46 4.52
CA LEU A 7 -31.02 -4.62 4.41
C LEU A 7 -29.55 -4.30 4.66
N GLU A 8 -29.15 -3.02 4.68
CA GLU A 8 -27.77 -2.61 4.98
C GLU A 8 -27.37 -2.83 6.45
N LEU A 9 -28.36 -3.02 7.33
CA LEU A 9 -28.17 -3.31 8.75
C LEU A 9 -27.89 -4.79 9.03
N ILE A 10 -27.90 -5.68 8.04
CA ILE A 10 -27.81 -7.13 8.25
C ILE A 10 -26.77 -7.72 7.29
N GLU A 11 -25.74 -8.35 7.87
CA GLU A 11 -24.57 -8.84 7.13
C GLU A 11 -24.94 -9.90 6.08
N LEU A 12 -25.89 -10.78 6.39
CA LEU A 12 -26.35 -11.86 5.50
C LEU A 12 -27.89 -11.97 5.54
N PRO A 13 -28.62 -11.17 4.74
CA PRO A 13 -30.08 -11.05 4.86
C PRO A 13 -30.83 -12.35 4.54
N TYR A 14 -30.26 -13.22 3.70
CA TYR A 14 -30.84 -14.53 3.38
C TYR A 14 -30.89 -15.48 4.59
N LEU A 15 -30.05 -15.26 5.62
CA LEU A 15 -30.07 -16.06 6.85
C LEU A 15 -31.24 -15.71 7.78
N LEU A 16 -31.98 -14.62 7.55
CA LEU A 16 -33.23 -14.37 8.25
C LEU A 16 -34.28 -15.46 8.00
N ALA A 17 -34.24 -16.12 6.84
CA ALA A 17 -35.09 -17.29 6.57
C ALA A 17 -34.83 -18.41 7.59
N LEU A 18 -33.57 -18.57 8.04
CA LEU A 18 -33.19 -19.54 9.07
C LEU A 18 -33.87 -19.22 10.42
N ALA A 19 -34.06 -17.93 10.75
CA ALA A 19 -34.74 -17.49 11.96
C ALA A 19 -36.24 -17.85 11.99
N VAL A 20 -36.85 -18.10 10.82
CA VAL A 20 -38.24 -18.56 10.70
C VAL A 20 -38.31 -20.09 10.55
N VAL A 21 -37.42 -20.67 9.75
CA VAL A 21 -37.42 -22.12 9.46
C VAL A 21 -37.06 -22.94 10.69
N LEU A 22 -36.04 -22.54 11.46
CA LEU A 22 -35.62 -23.27 12.67
C LEU A 22 -36.72 -23.39 13.73
N PRO A 23 -37.42 -22.32 14.16
CA PRO A 23 -38.49 -22.46 15.15
C PRO A 23 -39.70 -23.24 14.61
N VAL A 24 -40.05 -23.10 13.33
CA VAL A 24 -41.15 -23.88 12.73
C VAL A 24 -40.81 -25.38 12.70
N LEU A 25 -39.61 -25.74 12.23
CA LEU A 25 -39.12 -27.11 12.22
C LEU A 25 -39.06 -27.69 13.64
N PHE A 26 -38.57 -26.91 14.60
CA PHE A 26 -38.45 -27.33 15.98
C PHE A 26 -39.82 -27.55 16.65
N VAL A 27 -40.77 -26.64 16.44
CA VAL A 27 -42.16 -26.80 16.91
C VAL A 27 -42.84 -28.00 16.24
N TRP A 28 -42.58 -28.23 14.95
CA TRP A 28 -43.09 -29.40 14.22
C TRP A 28 -42.54 -30.71 14.79
N LEU A 29 -41.23 -30.81 15.06
CA LEU A 29 -40.61 -31.98 15.70
C LEU A 29 -41.17 -32.23 17.11
N LEU A 30 -41.41 -31.17 17.89
CA LEU A 30 -42.06 -31.28 19.21
C LEU A 30 -43.52 -31.72 19.12
N ARG A 31 -44.28 -31.27 18.11
CA ARG A 31 -45.65 -31.73 17.87
C ARG A 31 -45.65 -33.19 17.41
N ARG A 32 -44.76 -33.57 16.49
CA ARG A 32 -44.63 -34.94 15.97
C ARG A 32 -44.25 -35.92 17.08
N SER A 33 -43.27 -35.58 17.92
CA SER A 33 -42.88 -36.42 19.06
C SER A 33 -44.01 -36.58 20.09
N ARG A 34 -44.84 -35.55 20.33
CA ARG A 34 -46.05 -35.67 21.16
C ARG A 34 -47.10 -36.56 20.53
N LEU A 35 -47.40 -36.38 19.25
CA LEU A 35 -48.36 -37.20 18.52
C LEU A 35 -47.90 -38.67 18.47
N GLN A 36 -46.61 -38.91 18.23
CA GLN A 36 -46.04 -40.26 18.29
C GLN A 36 -46.12 -40.85 19.70
N ARG A 37 -45.87 -40.05 20.74
CA ARG A 37 -46.04 -40.49 22.13
C ARG A 37 -47.49 -40.83 22.44
N GLN A 38 -48.46 -40.03 21.98
CA GLN A 38 -49.89 -40.32 22.12
C GLN A 38 -50.29 -41.59 21.36
N ARG A 39 -49.78 -41.78 20.13
CA ARG A 39 -50.00 -43.02 19.36
C ARG A 39 -49.38 -44.25 20.03
N ARG A 40 -48.20 -44.12 20.64
CA ARG A 40 -47.57 -45.21 21.43
C ARG A 40 -48.35 -45.51 22.70
N LEU A 41 -48.88 -44.48 23.38
CA LEU A 41 -49.73 -44.65 24.56
C LEU A 41 -51.11 -45.24 24.21
N ALA A 42 -51.67 -44.90 23.05
CA ALA A 42 -52.93 -45.48 22.56
C ALA A 42 -52.82 -46.96 22.21
N ARG A 43 -51.60 -47.47 21.91
CA ARG A 43 -51.33 -48.90 21.71
C ARG A 43 -51.25 -49.69 23.02
N LEU A 44 -51.15 -49.02 24.18
CA LEU A 44 -50.97 -49.64 25.49
C LEU A 44 -52.30 -49.83 26.27
N GLY A 45 -53.44 -49.42 25.71
CA GLY A 45 -54.77 -49.58 26.30
C GLY A 45 -55.64 -48.32 26.24
N ALA A 46 -56.89 -48.43 26.66
CA ALA A 46 -57.88 -47.34 26.63
C ALA A 46 -57.36 -46.07 27.35
N ILE A 47 -57.44 -44.94 26.65
CA ILE A 47 -56.84 -43.64 27.02
C ILE A 47 -57.24 -43.17 28.44
N ASP A 48 -58.40 -43.59 28.94
CA ASP A 48 -58.94 -43.20 30.23
C ASP A 48 -58.23 -43.85 31.43
N VAL A 49 -57.72 -45.08 31.26
CA VAL A 49 -56.98 -45.80 32.32
C VAL A 49 -55.54 -45.27 32.43
N VAL A 50 -54.92 -44.97 31.29
CA VAL A 50 -53.57 -44.40 31.21
C VAL A 50 -53.50 -42.97 31.77
N ARG A 51 -54.58 -42.18 31.63
CA ARG A 51 -54.67 -40.83 32.21
C ARG A 51 -54.65 -40.82 33.75
N ARG A 52 -55.08 -41.89 34.42
CA ARG A 52 -55.02 -42.02 35.90
C ARG A 52 -53.64 -42.43 36.42
N LEU A 53 -52.81 -43.06 35.59
CA LEU A 53 -51.46 -43.53 35.94
C LEU A 53 -50.34 -42.53 35.61
N VAL A 54 -50.64 -41.47 34.87
CA VAL A 54 -49.66 -40.45 34.46
C VAL A 54 -49.98 -39.11 35.15
N PRO A 55 -49.02 -38.48 35.86
CA PRO A 55 -49.24 -37.21 36.52
C PRO A 55 -49.77 -36.14 35.55
N ALA A 56 -50.77 -35.35 35.96
CA ALA A 56 -51.37 -34.27 35.16
C ALA A 56 -50.35 -33.24 34.62
N ALA A 57 -49.19 -33.14 35.29
CA ALA A 57 -48.03 -32.34 34.88
C ALA A 57 -47.40 -32.79 33.54
N ALA A 58 -47.59 -34.05 33.12
CA ALA A 58 -47.11 -34.57 31.85
C ALA A 58 -47.86 -34.00 30.64
N PHE A 59 -49.09 -33.51 30.83
CA PHE A 59 -49.95 -33.01 29.76
C PHE A 59 -49.93 -31.48 29.61
N HIS A 60 -49.70 -30.73 30.70
CA HIS A 60 -49.85 -29.26 30.71
C HIS A 60 -48.54 -28.45 30.60
N GLY A 61 -47.36 -29.09 30.67
CA GLY A 61 -46.07 -28.39 30.60
C GLY A 61 -45.52 -28.13 29.19
N GLY A 62 -46.13 -28.72 28.16
CA GLY A 62 -45.54 -28.79 26.84
C GLY A 62 -45.63 -27.48 26.03
N LYS A 63 -46.76 -26.79 26.06
CA LYS A 63 -46.97 -25.61 25.19
C LYS A 63 -45.98 -24.48 25.53
N TRP A 64 -45.79 -24.18 26.81
CA TRP A 64 -44.83 -23.20 27.30
C TRP A 64 -43.37 -23.56 27.00
N ARG A 65 -43.00 -24.84 27.08
CA ARG A 65 -41.66 -25.29 26.66
C ARG A 65 -41.44 -25.13 25.16
N ALA A 66 -42.44 -25.48 24.33
CA ALA A 66 -42.36 -25.29 22.90
C ALA A 66 -42.28 -23.80 22.52
N ALA A 67 -43.00 -22.92 23.23
CA ALA A 67 -42.93 -21.48 23.05
C ALA A 67 -41.54 -20.91 23.42
N ARG A 68 -40.98 -21.28 24.59
CA ARG A 68 -39.64 -20.83 25.00
C ARG A 68 -38.54 -21.28 24.03
N LEU A 69 -38.56 -22.55 23.63
CA LEU A 69 -37.55 -23.09 22.71
C LEU A 69 -37.72 -22.53 21.29
N GLY A 70 -38.96 -22.30 20.84
CA GLY A 70 -39.22 -21.59 19.58
C GLY A 70 -38.69 -20.16 19.60
N LEU A 71 -38.91 -19.43 20.71
CA LEU A 71 -38.38 -18.08 20.88
C LEU A 71 -36.85 -18.05 20.92
N ALA A 72 -36.22 -19.00 21.61
CA ALA A 72 -34.76 -19.14 21.64
C ALA A 72 -34.18 -19.42 20.25
N ALA A 73 -34.82 -20.29 19.46
CA ALA A 73 -34.41 -20.59 18.09
C ALA A 73 -34.56 -19.38 17.14
N ALA A 74 -35.64 -18.61 17.29
CA ALA A 74 -35.85 -17.38 16.52
C ALA A 74 -34.77 -16.33 16.83
N LEU A 75 -34.47 -16.11 18.11
CA LEU A 75 -33.43 -15.17 18.56
C LEU A 75 -32.03 -15.59 18.10
N ALA A 76 -31.72 -16.89 18.15
CA ALA A 76 -30.46 -17.42 17.63
C ALA A 76 -30.34 -17.22 16.11
N GLY A 77 -31.42 -17.41 15.36
CA GLY A 77 -31.44 -17.15 13.92
C GLY A 77 -31.21 -15.66 13.58
N ILE A 78 -31.79 -14.74 14.35
CA ILE A 78 -31.54 -13.30 14.20
C ILE A 78 -30.07 -12.99 14.51
N ALA A 79 -29.50 -13.58 15.55
CA ALA A 79 -28.08 -13.39 15.87
C ALA A 79 -27.16 -13.86 14.74
N ILE A 80 -27.46 -15.01 14.11
CA ILE A 80 -26.70 -15.56 12.98
C ILE A 80 -26.81 -14.68 11.73
N ALA A 81 -27.93 -13.98 11.52
CA ALA A 81 -28.08 -13.05 10.41
C ALA A 81 -27.15 -11.84 10.50
N GLY A 82 -26.56 -11.58 11.68
CA GLY A 82 -25.55 -10.55 11.89
C GLY A 82 -26.14 -9.15 11.83
N PRO A 83 -27.01 -8.75 12.78
CA PRO A 83 -27.51 -7.37 12.85
C PRO A 83 -26.36 -6.42 13.20
N ARG A 84 -26.26 -5.31 12.48
CA ARG A 84 -25.22 -4.29 12.62
C ARG A 84 -25.87 -2.91 12.66
N TRP A 85 -25.58 -2.13 13.68
CA TRP A 85 -26.05 -0.75 13.77
C TRP A 85 -25.21 0.06 14.75
N GLY A 86 -25.14 1.36 14.52
CA GLY A 86 -24.24 2.26 15.25
C GLY A 86 -22.85 2.27 14.63
N PHE A 87 -22.36 3.46 14.34
CA PHE A 87 -21.08 3.70 13.69
C PHE A 87 -19.96 3.60 14.71
N GLU A 88 -18.97 2.74 14.44
CA GLU A 88 -17.68 2.85 15.12
C GLU A 88 -16.85 3.87 14.36
N ARG A 89 -16.54 5.00 15.00
CA ARG A 89 -15.65 5.99 14.41
C ARG A 89 -14.22 5.46 14.47
N THR A 90 -13.83 4.64 13.50
CA THR A 90 -12.42 4.26 13.34
C THR A 90 -11.64 5.46 12.84
N THR A 91 -10.90 6.12 13.72
CA THR A 91 -9.95 7.17 13.35
C THR A 91 -8.76 6.53 12.65
N VAL A 92 -8.74 6.53 11.31
CA VAL A 92 -7.52 6.24 10.56
C VAL A 92 -6.60 7.44 10.75
N ARG A 93 -5.57 7.29 11.58
CA ARG A 93 -4.52 8.28 11.73
C ARG A 93 -3.62 8.21 10.49
N SER A 94 -3.79 9.10 9.50
CA SER A 94 -2.74 9.34 8.51
C SER A 94 -1.69 10.27 9.17
N THR A 95 -0.55 9.72 9.58
CA THR A 95 0.45 10.47 10.37
C THR A 95 1.49 11.21 9.54
N GLY A 96 1.35 11.29 8.21
CA GLY A 96 2.30 11.96 7.32
C GLY A 96 1.65 13.03 6.45
N VAL A 97 2.46 14.00 6.03
CA VAL A 97 2.14 15.00 4.99
C VAL A 97 2.67 14.50 3.66
N ASP A 98 1.90 14.71 2.59
CA ASP A 98 2.38 14.56 1.22
C ASP A 98 3.00 15.88 0.78
N LEU A 99 4.32 15.86 0.62
CA LEU A 99 5.12 17.02 0.31
C LEU A 99 5.65 16.89 -1.12
N VAL A 100 5.56 17.95 -1.91
CA VAL A 100 6.35 18.07 -3.14
C VAL A 100 7.35 19.20 -2.97
N LEU A 101 8.61 18.90 -3.21
CA LEU A 101 9.70 19.87 -3.25
C LEU A 101 9.95 20.24 -4.70
N ALA A 102 9.71 21.50 -5.05
CA ALA A 102 10.00 22.08 -6.34
C ALA A 102 11.29 22.90 -6.23
N VAL A 103 12.34 22.43 -6.90
CA VAL A 103 13.69 22.99 -6.84
C VAL A 103 14.03 23.66 -8.17
N ASP A 104 14.42 24.92 -8.10
CA ASP A 104 14.96 25.64 -9.25
C ASP A 104 16.35 25.09 -9.60
N ALA A 105 16.52 24.70 -10.85
CA ALA A 105 17.74 24.15 -11.44
C ALA A 105 18.14 24.95 -12.69
N SER A 106 17.78 26.23 -12.76
CA SER A 106 18.30 27.19 -13.74
C SER A 106 19.77 27.55 -13.46
N LEU A 107 20.44 28.18 -14.43
CA LEU A 107 21.87 28.53 -14.29
C LEU A 107 22.11 29.57 -13.19
N SER A 108 21.14 30.45 -12.88
CA SER A 108 21.25 31.41 -11.78
C SER A 108 21.48 30.76 -10.42
N MET A 109 21.00 29.53 -10.24
CA MET A 109 21.18 28.74 -9.02
C MET A 109 22.62 28.24 -8.83
N MET A 110 23.50 28.39 -9.82
CA MET A 110 24.93 28.14 -9.67
C MET A 110 25.70 29.32 -9.03
N ALA A 111 25.05 30.48 -8.84
CA ALA A 111 25.66 31.62 -8.17
C ALA A 111 26.13 31.27 -6.75
N THR A 112 27.18 31.95 -6.30
CA THR A 112 27.94 31.62 -5.08
C THR A 112 27.77 32.65 -3.95
N ASP A 113 26.74 33.50 -4.04
CA ASP A 113 26.34 34.40 -2.96
C ASP A 113 25.83 33.64 -1.73
N GLU A 114 25.27 32.45 -1.92
CA GLU A 114 25.13 31.44 -0.87
C GLU A 114 26.15 30.31 -1.08
N LYS A 115 27.05 30.09 -0.11
CA LYS A 115 28.07 29.04 -0.22
C LYS A 115 27.48 27.64 0.02
N PRO A 116 27.90 26.60 -0.75
CA PRO A 116 28.85 26.64 -1.87
C PRO A 116 28.28 27.25 -3.17
N SER A 117 27.01 26.98 -3.46
CA SER A 117 26.18 27.66 -4.46
C SER A 117 24.73 27.69 -3.95
N ARG A 118 23.85 28.52 -4.54
CA ARG A 118 22.43 28.55 -4.18
C ARG A 118 21.80 27.15 -4.26
N LEU A 119 22.06 26.40 -5.34
CA LEU A 119 21.54 25.04 -5.51
C LEU A 119 22.08 24.07 -4.45
N GLU A 120 23.37 24.09 -4.16
CA GLU A 120 23.94 23.21 -3.12
C GLU A 120 23.38 23.55 -1.74
N ARG A 121 23.11 24.83 -1.49
CA ARG A 121 22.45 25.28 -0.27
C ARG A 121 21.00 24.80 -0.19
N VAL A 122 20.27 24.80 -1.30
CA VAL A 122 18.92 24.21 -1.40
C VAL A 122 18.96 22.71 -1.06
N LYS A 123 19.87 21.94 -1.68
CA LYS A 123 20.02 20.49 -1.41
C LYS A 123 20.27 20.22 0.08
N GLN A 124 21.11 21.03 0.73
CA GLN A 124 21.37 20.92 2.18
C GLN A 124 20.12 21.21 3.02
N GLU A 125 19.34 22.25 2.69
CA GLU A 125 18.10 22.56 3.40
C GLU A 125 17.03 21.47 3.21
N ILE A 126 16.98 20.84 2.03
CA ILE A 126 16.10 19.69 1.77
C ILE A 126 16.47 18.50 2.65
N ARG A 127 17.75 18.12 2.70
CA ARG A 127 18.24 17.04 3.59
C ARG A 127 17.93 17.33 5.04
N ARG A 128 18.13 18.57 5.48
CA ARG A 128 17.80 18.99 6.84
C ARG A 128 16.30 18.92 7.11
N LEU A 129 15.45 19.34 6.17
CA LEU A 129 14.00 19.24 6.29
C LEU A 129 13.55 17.79 6.42
N ARG A 130 14.12 16.88 5.61
CA ARG A 130 13.86 15.44 5.65
C ARG A 130 14.22 14.84 7.01
N ALA A 131 15.42 15.14 7.52
CA ALA A 131 15.85 14.67 8.84
C ALA A 131 14.93 15.15 9.98
N LEU A 132 14.34 16.34 9.85
CA LEU A 132 13.42 16.89 10.84
C LEU A 132 12.00 16.32 10.78
N SER A 133 11.62 15.67 9.67
CA SER A 133 10.27 15.15 9.41
C SER A 133 10.31 13.69 8.93
N PRO A 134 10.80 12.75 9.75
CA PRO A 134 10.83 11.34 9.37
C PRO A 134 9.40 10.80 9.18
N GLY A 135 9.16 10.13 8.05
CA GLY A 135 7.88 9.51 7.71
C GLY A 135 6.93 10.34 6.84
N ASP A 136 7.26 11.60 6.53
CA ASP A 136 6.56 12.34 5.47
C ASP A 136 6.93 11.78 4.09
N ARG A 137 5.95 11.75 3.18
CA ARG A 137 6.21 11.32 1.80
C ARG A 137 6.57 12.52 0.97
N VAL A 138 7.66 12.43 0.23
CA VAL A 138 8.22 13.56 -0.51
C VAL A 138 8.38 13.19 -1.98
N GLY A 139 7.83 14.02 -2.85
CA GLY A 139 8.15 14.04 -4.27
C GLY A 139 9.13 15.16 -4.60
N LEU A 140 9.87 15.02 -5.69
CA LEU A 140 10.83 16.01 -6.17
C LEU A 140 10.46 16.44 -7.58
N VAL A 141 10.34 17.75 -7.77
CA VAL A 141 10.17 18.42 -9.04
C VAL A 141 11.37 19.34 -9.24
N ALA A 142 12.01 19.26 -10.39
CA ALA A 142 13.04 20.21 -10.78
C ALA A 142 12.49 21.10 -11.89
N PHE A 143 12.86 22.37 -11.88
CA PHE A 143 12.39 23.30 -12.90
C PHE A 143 13.44 24.32 -13.30
N ALA A 144 13.35 24.75 -14.55
CA ALA A 144 14.03 25.89 -15.13
C ALA A 144 13.02 26.50 -16.14
N GLY A 145 13.33 26.59 -17.44
CA GLY A 145 12.34 27.01 -18.44
C GLY A 145 11.13 26.08 -18.59
N LYS A 146 11.25 24.84 -18.10
CA LYS A 146 10.17 23.87 -17.94
C LYS A 146 10.28 23.15 -16.60
N SER A 147 9.16 22.57 -16.16
CA SER A 147 9.06 21.79 -14.93
C SER A 147 9.00 20.29 -15.21
N TYR A 148 9.79 19.51 -14.48
CA TYR A 148 9.88 18.05 -14.59
C TYR A 148 9.75 17.37 -13.23
N VAL A 149 8.92 16.32 -13.15
CA VAL A 149 8.86 15.44 -11.99
C VAL A 149 10.06 14.50 -12.03
N ILE A 150 11.00 14.69 -11.10
CA ILE A 150 12.21 13.86 -10.97
C ILE A 150 11.91 12.61 -10.14
N SER A 151 11.15 12.79 -9.05
CA SER A 151 10.76 11.70 -8.16
C SER A 151 9.28 11.78 -7.84
N PRO A 152 8.51 10.68 -8.06
CA PRO A 152 7.19 10.53 -7.49
C PRO A 152 7.21 10.62 -5.96
N ILE A 153 6.05 10.85 -5.36
CA ILE A 153 5.92 10.97 -3.89
C ILE A 153 6.30 9.64 -3.23
N THR A 154 7.40 9.64 -2.46
CA THR A 154 7.96 8.44 -1.81
C THR A 154 8.39 8.70 -0.37
N VAL A 155 8.43 7.65 0.45
CA VAL A 155 9.07 7.68 1.78
C VAL A 155 10.58 7.47 1.71
N ASP A 156 11.09 6.89 0.61
CA ASP A 156 12.48 6.49 0.46
C ASP A 156 13.41 7.70 0.43
N GLU A 157 14.22 7.84 1.48
CA GLU A 157 15.21 8.91 1.62
C GLU A 157 16.41 8.72 0.71
N GLY A 158 16.89 7.48 0.57
CA GLY A 158 18.06 7.16 -0.24
C GLY A 158 17.80 7.43 -1.73
N ALA A 159 16.61 7.08 -2.21
CA ALA A 159 16.20 7.41 -3.58
C ALA A 159 16.17 8.93 -3.82
N LEU A 160 15.60 9.70 -2.88
CA LEU A 160 15.54 11.16 -2.99
C LEU A 160 16.93 11.79 -2.98
N ASP A 161 17.84 11.33 -2.10
CA ASP A 161 19.22 11.81 -2.05
C ASP A 161 19.97 11.56 -3.36
N LEU A 162 19.80 10.38 -3.96
CA LEU A 162 20.37 10.07 -5.27
C LEU A 162 19.88 11.03 -6.36
N PHE A 163 18.59 11.40 -6.34
CA PHE A 163 18.05 12.38 -7.30
C PHE A 163 18.57 13.80 -7.04
N LEU A 164 18.72 14.20 -5.79
CA LEU A 164 19.29 15.50 -5.43
C LEU A 164 20.77 15.60 -5.81
N ASP A 165 21.56 14.55 -5.61
CA ASP A 165 22.98 14.53 -5.97
C ASP A 165 23.20 14.68 -7.48
N ASN A 166 22.32 14.07 -8.28
CA ASN A 166 22.39 14.14 -9.75
C ASN A 166 21.71 15.37 -10.35
N LEU A 167 21.15 16.27 -9.52
CA LEU A 167 20.53 17.49 -10.01
C LEU A 167 21.61 18.52 -10.38
N ASP A 168 21.84 18.68 -11.68
CA ASP A 168 22.82 19.59 -12.28
C ASP A 168 22.15 20.52 -13.31
N PRO A 169 22.17 21.85 -13.10
CA PRO A 169 21.63 22.84 -14.04
C PRO A 169 22.17 22.72 -15.46
N ASN A 170 23.40 22.24 -15.64
CA ASN A 170 24.01 22.09 -16.98
C ASN A 170 23.34 20.98 -17.82
N THR A 171 22.58 20.09 -17.17
CA THR A 171 21.90 18.97 -17.83
C THR A 171 20.41 19.23 -18.06
N VAL A 172 19.84 20.22 -17.37
CA VAL A 172 18.43 20.63 -17.52
C VAL A 172 18.34 21.54 -18.74
N GLY A 173 18.15 20.93 -19.92
CA GLY A 173 18.34 21.54 -21.24
C GLY A 173 17.39 22.66 -21.68
N GLN A 174 16.81 23.44 -20.76
CA GLN A 174 16.02 24.62 -21.10
C GLN A 174 16.25 25.78 -20.13
N ALA A 175 16.82 26.87 -20.64
CA ALA A 175 17.05 28.12 -19.93
C ALA A 175 15.76 28.82 -19.49
N GLY A 176 15.87 29.70 -18.49
CA GLY A 176 14.76 30.42 -17.85
C GLY A 176 14.24 29.77 -16.58
N SER A 177 13.16 30.35 -16.02
CA SER A 177 12.47 29.86 -14.82
C SER A 177 10.96 29.97 -15.01
N SER A 178 10.22 28.87 -14.84
CA SER A 178 8.75 28.81 -14.95
C SER A 178 8.09 28.34 -13.67
N ILE A 179 7.92 29.26 -12.74
CA ILE A 179 7.29 29.09 -11.42
C ILE A 179 5.81 28.70 -11.58
N ALA A 180 5.06 29.30 -12.52
CA ALA A 180 3.62 29.01 -12.66
C ALA A 180 3.37 27.57 -13.12
N SER A 181 4.16 27.09 -14.08
CA SER A 181 4.07 25.70 -14.56
C SER A 181 4.48 24.70 -13.48
N THR A 182 5.49 25.03 -12.68
CA THR A 182 5.93 24.23 -11.53
C THR A 182 4.89 24.14 -10.45
N ILE A 183 4.23 25.25 -10.08
CA ILE A 183 3.14 25.23 -9.10
C ILE A 183 2.00 24.31 -9.59
N THR A 184 1.66 24.41 -10.86
CA THR A 184 0.63 23.56 -11.47
C THR A 184 1.04 22.08 -11.46
N GLN A 185 2.27 21.76 -11.86
CA GLN A 185 2.76 20.38 -11.92
C GLN A 185 2.88 19.75 -10.53
N GLY A 186 3.41 20.48 -9.55
CA GLY A 186 3.48 20.03 -8.16
C GLY A 186 2.10 19.79 -7.55
N THR A 187 1.14 20.68 -7.84
CA THR A 187 -0.27 20.52 -7.42
C THR A 187 -0.89 19.27 -8.04
N ASN A 188 -0.68 19.04 -9.34
CA ASN A 188 -1.19 17.84 -10.02
C ASN A 188 -0.58 16.56 -9.45
N LEU A 189 0.73 16.56 -9.17
CA LEU A 189 1.42 15.42 -8.55
C LEU A 189 0.84 15.09 -7.16
N LEU A 190 0.58 16.12 -6.34
CA LEU A 190 -0.09 15.97 -5.05
C LEU A 190 -1.54 15.50 -5.20
N ALA A 191 -2.27 15.96 -6.22
CA ALA A 191 -3.65 15.56 -6.46
C ALA A 191 -3.79 14.06 -6.81
N LEU A 192 -2.76 13.43 -7.38
CA LEU A 192 -2.73 11.99 -7.65
C LEU A 192 -2.68 11.14 -6.38
N THR A 193 -2.37 11.72 -5.22
CA THR A 193 -2.33 11.00 -3.93
C THR A 193 -3.73 10.73 -3.39
N LYS A 194 -4.03 9.47 -3.05
CA LYS A 194 -5.34 9.03 -2.51
C LYS A 194 -5.40 8.94 -0.98
N SER A 195 -4.38 9.45 -0.31
CA SER A 195 -4.01 9.19 1.08
C SER A 195 -4.84 9.91 2.14
N GLY A 196 -5.69 10.86 1.78
CA GLY A 196 -6.36 11.74 2.75
C GLY A 196 -5.41 12.56 3.63
N ALA A 197 -4.10 12.51 3.35
CA ALA A 197 -3.05 13.24 4.02
C ALA A 197 -3.08 14.72 3.62
N ASP A 198 -2.59 15.59 4.51
CA ASP A 198 -2.35 16.99 4.18
C ASP A 198 -1.35 17.09 3.04
N ARG A 199 -1.57 18.05 2.13
CA ARG A 199 -0.75 18.25 0.94
C ARG A 199 -0.04 19.58 1.03
N ALA A 200 1.26 19.58 0.75
CA ALA A 200 2.05 20.79 0.72
C ALA A 200 3.00 20.81 -0.47
N LEU A 201 3.14 21.98 -1.08
CA LEU A 201 4.10 22.24 -2.15
C LEU A 201 5.10 23.28 -1.64
N VAL A 202 6.39 22.95 -1.67
CA VAL A 202 7.47 23.87 -1.30
C VAL A 202 8.26 24.23 -2.55
N VAL A 203 8.24 25.49 -2.95
CA VAL A 203 8.99 26.02 -4.09
C VAL A 203 10.26 26.71 -3.59
N MET A 204 11.41 26.31 -4.09
CA MET A 204 12.74 26.79 -3.69
C MET A 204 13.46 27.39 -4.91
N THR A 205 13.66 28.70 -4.92
CA THR A 205 14.17 29.46 -6.09
C THR A 205 14.73 30.81 -5.65
N ASP A 206 15.51 31.46 -6.52
CA ASP A 206 15.88 32.86 -6.38
C ASP A 206 14.78 33.84 -6.86
N GLY A 207 13.68 33.31 -7.39
CA GLY A 207 12.52 34.10 -7.80
C GLY A 207 12.75 34.95 -9.04
N GLU A 208 13.90 34.78 -9.71
CA GLU A 208 14.23 35.48 -10.94
C GLU A 208 13.46 34.83 -12.11
N GLY A 209 12.26 35.35 -12.37
CA GLY A 209 11.37 34.89 -13.45
C GLY A 209 10.89 36.03 -14.33
N PHE A 210 10.59 35.71 -15.59
CA PHE A 210 10.03 36.65 -16.58
C PHE A 210 8.52 36.43 -16.82
N GLU A 211 7.90 35.58 -16.00
CA GLU A 211 6.48 35.28 -16.07
C GLU A 211 5.62 36.47 -15.61
N LEU A 212 4.41 36.57 -16.16
CA LEU A 212 3.43 37.53 -15.69
C LEU A 212 2.97 37.14 -14.28
N GLN A 213 2.96 38.10 -13.35
CA GLN A 213 2.54 37.87 -11.96
C GLN A 213 1.12 37.27 -11.87
N ASP A 214 0.22 37.62 -12.79
CA ASP A 214 -1.13 37.08 -12.86
C ASP A 214 -1.15 35.56 -13.13
N GLU A 215 -0.22 35.04 -13.92
CA GLU A 215 -0.12 33.60 -14.20
C GLU A 215 0.34 32.81 -12.97
N VAL A 216 1.36 33.34 -12.28
CA VAL A 216 1.89 32.75 -11.05
C VAL A 216 0.84 32.76 -9.94
N THR A 217 0.14 33.88 -9.76
CA THR A 217 -0.92 33.99 -8.75
C THR A 217 -2.14 33.14 -9.08
N ALA A 218 -2.50 32.99 -10.36
CA ALA A 218 -3.57 32.07 -10.78
C ALA A 218 -3.21 30.61 -10.50
N ALA A 219 -1.96 30.19 -10.78
CA ALA A 219 -1.49 28.84 -10.44
C ALA A 219 -1.51 28.61 -8.91
N ALA A 220 -1.08 29.60 -8.12
CA ALA A 220 -1.10 29.55 -6.67
C ALA A 220 -2.52 29.46 -6.09
N LYS A 221 -3.49 30.21 -6.63
CA LYS A 221 -4.92 30.09 -6.26
C LYS A 221 -5.45 28.68 -6.52
N ARG A 222 -5.16 28.11 -7.70
CA ARG A 222 -5.54 26.72 -8.02
C ARG A 222 -4.94 25.72 -7.03
N ALA A 223 -3.70 25.93 -6.57
CA ALA A 223 -3.10 25.08 -5.55
C ALA A 223 -3.91 25.14 -4.23
N ALA A 224 -4.28 26.34 -3.78
CA ALA A 224 -5.11 26.52 -2.59
C ALA A 224 -6.51 25.91 -2.74
N ASP A 225 -7.15 26.07 -3.91
CA ASP A 225 -8.46 25.46 -4.21
C ASP A 225 -8.40 23.91 -4.15
N ASN A 226 -7.23 23.32 -4.45
CA ASN A 226 -6.98 21.89 -4.34
C ASN A 226 -6.52 21.43 -2.93
N ASN A 227 -6.67 22.28 -1.92
CA ASN A 227 -6.20 22.06 -0.54
C ASN A 227 -4.69 21.77 -0.46
N VAL A 228 -3.90 22.34 -1.36
CA VAL A 228 -2.43 22.27 -1.30
C VAL A 228 -1.90 23.54 -0.64
N SER A 229 -1.20 23.38 0.48
CA SER A 229 -0.53 24.49 1.14
C SER A 229 0.76 24.84 0.39
N LEU A 230 0.82 26.05 -0.17
CA LEU A 230 2.01 26.55 -0.84
C LEU A 230 3.00 27.18 0.15
N VAL A 231 4.26 26.80 0.06
CA VAL A 231 5.38 27.44 0.76
C VAL A 231 6.40 27.87 -0.27
N THR A 232 6.76 29.14 -0.30
CA THR A 232 7.80 29.66 -1.21
C THR A 232 9.04 30.03 -0.39
N VAL A 233 10.21 29.66 -0.88
CA VAL A 233 11.49 29.81 -0.18
C VAL A 233 12.49 30.46 -1.12
N GLY A 234 12.95 31.65 -0.73
CA GLY A 234 13.95 32.41 -1.46
C GLY A 234 15.38 31.97 -1.20
N PHE A 235 16.23 32.07 -2.23
CA PHE A 235 17.68 31.90 -2.16
C PHE A 235 18.40 33.00 -2.94
N GLY A 236 19.59 33.38 -2.48
CA GLY A 236 20.40 34.42 -3.09
C GLY A 236 20.30 35.79 -2.41
N THR A 237 20.90 36.79 -3.06
CA THR A 237 21.04 38.14 -2.52
C THR A 237 20.52 39.19 -3.48
N ALA A 238 19.97 40.29 -2.94
CA ALA A 238 19.46 41.40 -3.74
C ALA A 238 20.59 42.22 -4.41
N GLN A 239 21.83 42.12 -3.91
CA GLN A 239 23.01 42.74 -4.51
C GLN A 239 23.44 42.02 -5.80
N GLY A 240 23.01 40.78 -5.97
CA GLY A 240 23.31 39.93 -7.11
C GLY A 240 24.71 39.31 -7.08
N SER A 241 24.91 38.29 -7.92
CA SER A 241 26.15 37.55 -8.01
C SER A 241 26.38 37.01 -9.42
N THR A 242 27.65 36.78 -9.77
CA THR A 242 28.04 36.21 -11.06
C THR A 242 27.83 34.70 -11.07
N ILE A 243 27.46 34.16 -12.22
CA ILE A 243 27.24 32.72 -12.41
C ILE A 243 28.55 32.06 -12.89
N PRO A 244 29.19 31.17 -12.11
CA PRO A 244 30.33 30.40 -12.58
C PRO A 244 29.88 29.29 -13.53
N VAL A 245 30.53 29.14 -14.67
CA VAL A 245 30.26 28.09 -15.66
C VAL A 245 31.58 27.43 -16.04
N ARG A 246 31.55 26.14 -16.38
CA ARG A 246 32.74 25.41 -16.82
C ARG A 246 32.72 25.29 -18.35
N GLU A 247 33.53 26.09 -19.03
CA GLU A 247 33.72 26.03 -20.48
C GLU A 247 35.08 25.40 -20.79
N ASN A 248 35.11 24.34 -21.59
CA ASN A 248 36.35 23.62 -21.97
C ASN A 248 37.23 23.19 -20.77
N GLY A 249 36.61 22.87 -19.63
CA GLY A 249 37.31 22.48 -18.40
C GLY A 249 37.84 23.64 -17.55
N VAL A 250 37.71 24.89 -18.01
CA VAL A 250 38.11 26.11 -17.28
C VAL A 250 36.89 26.73 -16.62
N LEU A 251 37.04 27.18 -15.37
CA LEU A 251 35.98 27.91 -14.66
C LEU A 251 35.97 29.36 -15.18
N THR A 252 34.91 29.74 -15.89
CA THR A 252 34.67 31.09 -16.40
C THR A 252 33.37 31.64 -15.80
N GLN A 253 33.07 32.91 -16.06
CA GLN A 253 31.78 33.49 -15.70
C GLN A 253 30.85 33.44 -16.92
N LYS A 254 29.56 33.16 -16.69
CA LYS A 254 28.54 33.22 -17.74
C LYS A 254 28.53 34.62 -18.34
N ARG A 255 28.58 34.69 -19.67
CA ARG A 255 28.43 35.92 -20.44
C ARG A 255 27.14 35.89 -21.24
N ASP A 256 26.57 37.07 -21.48
CA ASP A 256 25.44 37.26 -22.38
C ASP A 256 25.88 37.28 -23.85
N GLU A 257 24.92 37.41 -24.77
CA GLU A 257 25.17 37.51 -26.22
C GLU A 257 26.07 38.70 -26.61
N ASN A 258 26.14 39.72 -25.75
CA ASN A 258 26.98 40.90 -25.94
C ASN A 258 28.38 40.75 -25.29
N GLY A 259 28.69 39.59 -24.72
CA GLY A 259 29.96 39.30 -24.05
C GLY A 259 30.11 39.90 -22.65
N GLN A 260 29.05 40.50 -22.08
CA GLN A 260 29.04 41.06 -20.73
C GLN A 260 28.76 39.97 -19.70
N VAL A 261 29.34 40.09 -18.51
CA VAL A 261 29.14 39.13 -17.42
C VAL A 261 27.70 39.21 -16.90
N VAL A 262 27.03 38.06 -16.80
CA VAL A 262 25.67 37.96 -16.27
C VAL A 262 25.70 38.04 -14.74
N ILE A 263 24.86 38.92 -14.18
CA ILE A 263 24.65 39.08 -12.73
C ILE A 263 23.20 38.71 -12.43
N THR A 264 22.99 37.62 -11.68
CA THR A 264 21.68 37.17 -11.22
C THR A 264 21.33 37.80 -9.87
N HIS A 265 20.07 38.18 -9.68
CA HIS A 265 19.60 38.84 -8.45
C HIS A 265 18.43 38.07 -7.84
N TYR A 266 18.39 37.99 -6.51
CA TYR A 266 17.22 37.50 -5.80
C TYR A 266 16.04 38.48 -5.97
N ARG A 267 14.89 38.01 -6.47
CA ARG A 267 13.67 38.80 -6.64
C ARG A 267 12.47 38.16 -5.95
N PRO A 268 12.03 38.68 -4.78
CA PRO A 268 10.98 38.05 -3.99
C PRO A 268 9.56 38.27 -4.52
N ASP A 269 9.34 39.24 -5.42
CA ASP A 269 8.00 39.75 -5.78
C ASP A 269 7.03 38.65 -6.22
N LEU A 270 7.47 37.78 -7.15
CA LEU A 270 6.66 36.66 -7.64
C LEU A 270 6.40 35.61 -6.55
N LEU A 271 7.39 35.33 -5.70
CA LEU A 271 7.28 34.34 -4.62
C LEU A 271 6.34 34.80 -3.51
N GLN A 272 6.38 36.10 -3.19
CA GLN A 272 5.52 36.72 -2.20
C GLN A 272 4.08 36.79 -2.73
N ALA A 273 3.90 37.18 -3.99
CA ALA A 273 2.58 37.19 -4.64
C ALA A 273 1.97 35.79 -4.69
N ALA A 274 2.74 34.76 -5.04
CA ALA A 274 2.28 33.37 -5.06
C ALA A 274 1.85 32.89 -3.67
N ALA A 275 2.68 33.08 -2.64
CA ALA A 275 2.35 32.68 -1.28
C ALA A 275 1.11 33.42 -0.75
N ALA A 276 0.99 34.73 -1.00
CA ALA A 276 -0.18 35.50 -0.59
C ALA A 276 -1.45 35.01 -1.29
N ALA A 277 -1.39 34.75 -2.61
CA ALA A 277 -2.53 34.28 -3.40
C ALA A 277 -3.03 32.89 -2.97
N ALA A 278 -2.13 32.02 -2.50
CA ALA A 278 -2.47 30.69 -1.99
C ALA A 278 -2.79 30.64 -0.48
N ASN A 279 -2.78 31.79 0.22
CA ASN A 279 -2.80 31.86 1.68
C ASN A 279 -1.73 30.94 2.33
N GLY A 280 -0.58 30.88 1.68
CA GLY A 280 0.58 30.06 2.01
C GLY A 280 1.60 30.78 2.88
N THR A 281 2.82 30.25 2.94
CA THR A 281 3.92 30.83 3.72
C THR A 281 5.07 31.24 2.81
N PHE A 282 5.51 32.50 2.91
CA PHE A 282 6.71 33.00 2.25
C PHE A 282 7.89 33.00 3.24
N ILE A 283 9.03 32.44 2.82
CA ILE A 283 10.28 32.42 3.58
C ILE A 283 11.34 33.17 2.75
N PRO A 284 11.82 34.34 3.21
CA PRO A 284 12.77 35.15 2.46
C PRO A 284 14.19 34.53 2.45
N ALA A 285 15.04 34.99 1.53
CA ALA A 285 16.41 34.49 1.38
C ALA A 285 17.30 34.78 2.61
N GLU A 286 17.05 35.84 3.35
CA GLU A 286 17.80 36.21 4.56
C GLU A 286 17.38 35.37 5.79
N ALA A 287 16.28 34.62 5.68
CA ALA A 287 15.78 33.84 6.81
C ALA A 287 16.77 32.75 7.23
N THR A 288 17.13 32.75 8.51
CA THR A 288 17.88 31.68 9.16
C THR A 288 17.00 30.45 9.36
N ASP A 289 17.63 29.27 9.25
CA ASP A 289 17.01 27.96 9.49
C ASP A 289 15.72 27.74 8.68
N LYS A 290 15.87 27.72 7.35
CA LYS A 290 14.75 27.59 6.41
C LYS A 290 14.01 26.26 6.61
N ALA A 291 14.73 25.16 6.79
CA ALA A 291 14.16 23.84 7.09
C ALA A 291 13.21 23.85 8.31
N ALA A 292 13.61 24.47 9.43
CA ALA A 292 12.75 24.55 10.61
C ALA A 292 11.48 25.40 10.37
N ARG A 293 11.61 26.49 9.61
CA ARG A 293 10.47 27.35 9.23
C ARG A 293 9.49 26.62 8.31
N ILE A 294 9.99 25.87 7.33
CA ILE A 294 9.16 25.01 6.48
C ILE A 294 8.41 24.00 7.35
N LYS A 295 9.11 23.29 8.24
CA LYS A 295 8.49 22.35 9.18
C LYS A 295 7.39 23.00 10.03
N SER A 296 7.64 24.20 10.55
CA SER A 296 6.65 24.96 11.32
C SER A 296 5.40 25.27 10.48
N ALA A 297 5.57 25.70 9.23
CA ALA A 297 4.45 25.91 8.30
C ALA A 297 3.65 24.61 8.07
N LEU A 298 4.34 23.50 7.84
CA LEU A 298 3.70 22.17 7.65
C LEU A 298 2.98 21.67 8.91
N SER A 299 3.51 21.96 10.11
CA SER A 299 2.90 21.51 11.37
C SER A 299 1.53 22.13 11.64
N LYS A 300 1.27 23.34 11.11
CA LYS A 300 -0.05 24.00 11.20
C LYS A 300 -1.10 23.24 10.39
N LEU A 301 -0.72 22.63 9.27
CA LEU A 301 -1.60 21.82 8.42
C LEU A 301 -2.03 20.54 9.14
N ARG A 302 -1.08 19.83 9.76
CA ARG A 302 -1.32 18.59 10.54
C ARG A 302 -2.39 18.74 11.63
N THR A 303 -2.61 19.97 12.11
CA THR A 303 -3.60 20.25 13.15
C THR A 303 -5.01 20.44 12.56
N ARG A 304 -5.13 20.90 11.30
CA ARG A 304 -6.41 21.22 10.64
C ARG A 304 -7.11 19.97 10.07
N ALA A 305 -6.38 18.98 9.57
CA ALA A 305 -6.95 17.74 9.00
C ALA A 305 -7.33 16.65 10.02
N ARG A 306 -7.10 16.86 11.32
CA ARG A 306 -7.49 15.91 12.39
C ARG A 306 -9.01 15.71 12.54
N THR A 307 -9.83 16.43 11.77
CA THR A 307 -11.30 16.51 11.95
C THR A 307 -12.10 15.79 10.87
N THR A 308 -11.47 15.15 9.88
CA THR A 308 -12.22 14.43 8.82
C THR A 308 -12.51 12.99 9.25
N GLN A 309 -13.62 12.82 9.97
CA GLN A 309 -14.21 11.52 10.28
C GLN A 309 -14.97 11.02 9.07
N THR A 310 -14.52 9.97 8.39
CA THR A 310 -15.48 9.08 7.70
C THR A 310 -14.87 7.69 7.54
N GLY A 311 -15.40 6.76 8.32
CA GLY A 311 -15.27 5.33 8.13
C GLY A 311 -16.55 4.72 8.65
N ASP A 312 -17.52 4.54 7.75
CA ASP A 312 -18.84 3.99 8.07
C ASP A 312 -18.74 2.47 8.25
N ASN A 313 -18.11 2.03 9.34
CA ASN A 313 -18.21 0.66 9.78
C ASN A 313 -19.37 0.52 10.78
N LEU A 314 -20.42 -0.18 10.35
CA LEU A 314 -21.54 -0.59 11.20
C LEU A 314 -21.05 -1.63 12.22
N THR A 315 -21.17 -1.33 13.51
CA THR A 315 -20.80 -2.26 14.59
C THR A 315 -21.72 -3.48 14.61
N PRO A 316 -21.18 -4.72 14.62
CA PRO A 316 -21.99 -5.93 14.74
C PRO A 316 -22.59 -6.04 16.16
N ARG A 317 -23.91 -6.18 16.25
CA ARG A 317 -24.69 -6.24 17.51
C ARG A 317 -25.45 -7.55 17.70
N TYR A 318 -24.98 -8.65 17.11
CA TYR A 318 -25.59 -9.98 17.27
C TYR A 318 -25.67 -10.45 18.74
N GLN A 319 -24.81 -9.91 19.62
CA GLN A 319 -24.78 -10.22 21.06
C GLN A 319 -26.12 -9.93 21.76
N LEU A 320 -26.83 -8.87 21.34
CA LEU A 320 -28.13 -8.49 21.92
C LEU A 320 -29.21 -9.56 21.71
N PHE A 321 -29.11 -10.36 20.65
CA PHE A 321 -30.06 -11.43 20.34
C PHE A 321 -29.55 -12.80 20.81
N LEU A 322 -28.23 -13.00 20.79
CA LEU A 322 -27.62 -14.26 21.22
C LEU A 322 -27.75 -14.49 22.73
N LEU A 323 -27.54 -13.45 23.55
CA LEU A 323 -27.54 -13.58 25.02
C LEU A 323 -28.93 -14.00 25.55
N PRO A 324 -30.05 -13.38 25.13
CA PRO A 324 -31.39 -13.86 25.52
C PRO A 324 -31.71 -15.26 25.01
N ALA A 325 -31.22 -15.66 23.82
CA ALA A 325 -31.40 -17.02 23.31
C ALA A 325 -30.73 -18.05 24.24
N ILE A 326 -29.49 -17.80 24.67
CA ILE A 326 -28.75 -18.66 25.59
C ILE A 326 -29.44 -18.70 26.96
N LEU A 327 -29.90 -17.55 27.49
CA LEU A 327 -30.62 -17.50 28.77
C LEU A 327 -31.93 -18.31 28.73
N LEU A 328 -32.68 -18.25 27.62
CA LEU A 328 -33.91 -19.03 27.45
C LEU A 328 -33.63 -20.54 27.40
N LEU A 329 -32.55 -20.95 26.75
CA LEU A 329 -32.12 -22.36 26.73
C LEU A 329 -31.70 -22.82 28.12
N TRP A 330 -30.94 -22.00 28.85
CA TRP A 330 -30.53 -22.27 30.23
C TRP A 330 -31.72 -22.34 31.19
N LEU A 331 -32.70 -21.46 31.04
CA LEU A 331 -33.92 -21.50 31.83
C LEU A 331 -34.74 -22.77 31.53
N ASP A 332 -34.76 -23.25 30.28
CA ASP A 332 -35.45 -24.49 29.94
C ASP A 332 -34.78 -25.74 30.54
N THR A 333 -33.45 -25.78 30.63
CA THR A 333 -32.74 -26.89 31.28
C THR A 333 -33.05 -26.97 32.78
N ILE A 334 -33.07 -25.82 33.47
CA ILE A 334 -33.40 -25.75 34.90
C ILE A 334 -34.86 -26.13 35.17
N LEU A 335 -35.79 -25.59 34.40
CA LEU A 335 -37.22 -25.89 34.54
C LEU A 335 -37.54 -27.33 34.12
N GLY A 336 -36.77 -27.90 33.19
CA GLY A 336 -36.85 -29.30 32.77
C GLY A 336 -36.41 -30.28 33.86
N GLY A 337 -35.38 -29.91 34.64
CA GLY A 337 -34.85 -30.74 35.74
C GLY A 337 -35.82 -30.95 36.91
N ARG A 338 -36.83 -30.07 37.09
CA ARG A 338 -37.78 -30.14 38.22
C ARG A 338 -38.93 -31.15 38.03
N ARG A 339 -39.08 -31.78 36.86
CA ARG A 339 -40.24 -32.65 36.52
C ARG A 339 -39.97 -34.15 36.43
N GLY A 340 -38.81 -34.64 36.87
CA GLY A 340 -38.48 -36.06 36.82
C GLY A 340 -37.56 -36.51 37.95
N ARG A 341 -38.10 -36.66 39.17
CA ARG A 341 -37.40 -37.32 40.29
C ARG A 341 -37.38 -38.84 40.10
N ARG A 342 -36.75 -39.34 39.03
CA ARG A 342 -36.28 -40.74 38.87
C ARG A 342 -35.56 -40.93 37.52
N ARG A 343 -34.37 -40.34 37.42
CA ARG A 343 -33.20 -40.79 36.63
C ARG A 343 -32.12 -39.71 36.74
N ARG A 344 -31.63 -39.50 37.96
CA ARG A 344 -30.21 -39.18 38.15
C ARG A 344 -29.50 -40.48 37.74
N THR A 345 -28.63 -40.53 36.73
CA THR A 345 -27.24 -40.09 36.90
C THR A 345 -26.43 -39.84 35.61
N ALA A 346 -26.96 -39.94 34.38
CA ALA A 346 -26.11 -39.80 33.17
C ALA A 346 -26.40 -38.57 32.30
N ALA A 347 -27.68 -38.31 31.96
CA ALA A 347 -28.01 -37.35 30.90
C ALA A 347 -27.84 -35.85 31.26
N SER A 348 -27.82 -35.49 32.55
CA SER A 348 -27.63 -34.10 32.99
C SER A 348 -26.16 -33.67 32.99
N ALA A 349 -25.24 -34.63 33.16
CA ALA A 349 -23.80 -34.37 33.04
C ALA A 349 -23.42 -34.20 31.58
N GLU A 350 -23.93 -35.06 30.69
CA GLU A 350 -23.66 -35.01 29.24
C GLU A 350 -24.21 -33.75 28.57
N THR A 351 -25.41 -33.30 28.95
CA THR A 351 -25.99 -32.06 28.38
C THR A 351 -25.34 -30.80 28.93
N ALA A 352 -24.95 -30.79 30.21
CA ALA A 352 -24.15 -29.70 30.78
C ALA A 352 -22.75 -29.65 30.16
N LEU A 353 -22.10 -30.81 29.94
CA LEU A 353 -20.84 -30.91 29.20
C LEU A 353 -21.02 -30.45 27.76
N ALA A 354 -22.09 -30.83 27.06
CA ALA A 354 -22.33 -30.41 25.68
C ALA A 354 -22.57 -28.89 25.58
N THR A 355 -23.29 -28.28 26.52
CA THR A 355 -23.43 -26.80 26.57
C THR A 355 -22.15 -26.10 27.00
N ALA A 356 -21.36 -26.69 27.89
CA ALA A 356 -20.04 -26.17 28.28
C ALA A 356 -19.02 -26.35 27.16
N LEU A 357 -19.13 -27.40 26.35
CA LEU A 357 -18.28 -27.69 25.18
C LEU A 357 -18.68 -26.79 24.00
N VAL A 358 -19.96 -26.51 23.79
CA VAL A 358 -20.42 -25.53 22.79
C VAL A 358 -20.08 -24.10 23.22
N ALA A 359 -20.18 -23.77 24.51
CA ALA A 359 -19.70 -22.50 25.06
C ALA A 359 -18.17 -22.40 24.99
N ALA A 360 -17.45 -23.49 25.27
CA ALA A 360 -15.99 -23.56 25.15
C ALA A 360 -15.57 -23.50 23.69
N VAL A 361 -16.25 -24.12 22.73
CA VAL A 361 -15.97 -24.01 21.29
C VAL A 361 -16.32 -22.61 20.76
N ALA A 362 -17.40 -21.99 21.23
CA ALA A 362 -17.74 -20.60 20.94
C ALA A 362 -16.73 -19.60 21.55
N LEU A 363 -16.05 -19.96 22.65
CA LEU A 363 -14.97 -19.18 23.28
C LEU A 363 -13.56 -19.56 22.78
N SER A 364 -13.38 -20.77 22.24
CA SER A 364 -12.08 -21.34 21.81
C SER A 364 -11.85 -21.25 20.31
N GLY A 365 -12.84 -20.80 19.53
CA GLY A 365 -12.64 -20.36 18.13
C GLY A 365 -11.64 -19.19 17.97
N CYS A 366 -11.06 -18.69 19.06
CA CYS A 366 -10.12 -17.58 19.09
C CYS A 366 -8.68 -17.94 19.52
N ALA A 367 -8.31 -19.22 19.67
CA ALA A 367 -6.92 -19.54 20.02
C ALA A 367 -5.94 -19.44 18.84
N PRO A 368 -6.17 -20.05 17.66
CA PRO A 368 -5.18 -20.00 16.56
C PRO A 368 -5.18 -18.69 15.76
N ARG A 369 -6.27 -17.89 15.83
CA ARG A 369 -6.31 -16.57 15.16
C ARG A 369 -5.52 -15.49 15.90
N ARG A 370 -5.24 -15.62 17.20
CA ARG A 370 -4.51 -14.57 17.94
C ARG A 370 -3.09 -14.39 17.40
N ASP A 371 -2.34 -15.47 17.21
CA ASP A 371 -0.95 -15.37 16.75
C ASP A 371 -0.83 -14.76 15.33
N ALA A 372 -1.74 -15.10 14.42
CA ALA A 372 -1.77 -14.49 13.09
C ALA A 372 -2.13 -12.99 13.14
N PHE A 373 -3.11 -12.60 13.96
CA PHE A 373 -3.50 -11.19 14.12
C PHE A 373 -2.43 -10.37 14.86
N ASP A 374 -1.86 -10.92 15.93
CA ASP A 374 -0.77 -10.32 16.69
C ASP A 374 0.51 -10.24 15.85
N GLY A 375 0.74 -11.21 14.97
CA GLY A 375 1.81 -11.20 13.97
C GLY A 375 1.66 -10.04 12.97
N VAL A 376 0.44 -9.80 12.47
CA VAL A 376 0.16 -8.64 11.60
C VAL A 376 0.36 -7.32 12.35
N ALA A 377 -0.05 -7.24 13.62
CA ALA A 377 0.18 -6.06 14.44
C ALA A 377 1.68 -5.79 14.68
N ALA A 378 2.45 -6.83 15.01
CA ALA A 378 3.91 -6.75 15.16
C ALA A 378 4.60 -6.34 13.85
N TYR A 379 4.17 -6.90 12.71
CA TYR A 379 4.70 -6.56 11.40
C TYR A 379 4.47 -5.07 11.06
N LYS A 380 3.27 -4.54 11.35
CA LYS A 380 2.95 -3.12 11.18
C LYS A 380 3.73 -2.21 12.12
N ALA A 381 4.08 -2.70 13.31
CA ALA A 381 4.94 -2.01 14.25
C ALA A 381 6.44 -2.10 13.89
N GLN A 382 6.78 -2.68 12.73
CA GLN A 382 8.15 -2.94 12.28
C GLN A 382 8.98 -3.86 13.19
N ASP A 383 8.32 -4.58 14.10
CA ASP A 383 8.93 -5.62 14.92
C ASP A 383 8.90 -6.95 14.15
N TYR A 384 9.75 -7.03 13.12
CA TYR A 384 9.77 -8.17 12.20
C TYR A 384 10.24 -9.47 12.87
N GLN A 385 11.10 -9.38 13.89
CA GLN A 385 11.54 -10.54 14.68
C GLN A 385 10.37 -11.19 15.41
N ARG A 386 9.57 -10.38 16.12
CA ARG A 386 8.37 -10.88 16.80
C ARG A 386 7.31 -11.35 15.81
N ALA A 387 7.12 -10.61 14.71
CA ALA A 387 6.18 -10.99 13.66
C ALA A 387 6.53 -12.34 13.04
N ALA A 388 7.80 -12.58 12.69
CA ALA A 388 8.27 -13.85 12.14
C ALA A 388 8.08 -15.00 13.13
N ALA A 389 8.34 -14.79 14.43
CA ALA A 389 8.11 -15.81 15.45
C ALA A 389 6.63 -16.19 15.58
N LEU A 390 5.73 -15.20 15.56
CA LEU A 390 4.28 -15.41 15.63
C LEU A 390 3.74 -16.08 14.36
N PHE A 391 4.15 -15.60 13.18
CA PHE A 391 3.75 -16.21 11.91
C PHE A 391 4.32 -17.62 11.73
N LYS A 392 5.51 -17.91 12.26
CA LYS A 392 6.08 -19.26 12.26
C LYS A 392 5.19 -20.24 13.03
N ARG A 393 4.71 -19.83 14.21
CA ARG A 393 3.78 -20.64 15.02
C ARG A 393 2.46 -20.83 14.28
N ALA A 394 1.88 -19.74 13.78
CA ALA A 394 0.64 -19.80 13.00
C ALA A 394 0.76 -20.74 11.78
N ALA A 395 1.87 -20.66 11.02
CA ALA A 395 2.12 -21.50 9.87
C ALA A 395 2.39 -22.97 10.22
N ALA A 396 2.95 -23.25 11.40
CA ALA A 396 3.14 -24.61 11.90
C ALA A 396 1.84 -25.25 12.39
N ASP A 397 0.85 -24.46 12.80
CA ASP A 397 -0.44 -24.97 13.26
C ASP A 397 -1.41 -25.19 12.10
N ASP A 398 -1.61 -24.17 11.25
CA ASP A 398 -2.67 -24.20 10.23
C ASP A 398 -2.23 -24.74 8.86
N HIS A 399 -0.92 -24.74 8.57
CA HIS A 399 -0.31 -25.15 7.30
C HIS A 399 -0.96 -24.50 6.06
N THR A 400 -1.57 -23.32 6.22
CA THR A 400 -2.27 -22.63 5.14
C THR A 400 -1.30 -21.83 4.26
N PRO A 401 -1.56 -21.70 2.95
CA PRO A 401 -0.73 -20.87 2.07
C PRO A 401 -0.64 -19.41 2.54
N GLY A 402 -1.70 -18.87 3.14
CA GLY A 402 -1.70 -17.51 3.69
C GLY A 402 -0.78 -17.32 4.90
N SER A 403 -0.77 -18.27 5.83
CA SER A 403 0.13 -18.20 6.99
C SER A 403 1.59 -18.43 6.62
N GLN A 404 1.85 -19.33 5.66
CA GLN A 404 3.19 -19.50 5.07
C GLN A 404 3.65 -18.23 4.35
N TYR A 405 2.77 -17.59 3.57
CA TYR A 405 3.05 -16.32 2.91
C TYR A 405 3.41 -15.22 3.93
N ASN A 406 2.64 -15.08 5.02
CA ASN A 406 2.91 -14.09 6.06
C ASN A 406 4.26 -14.35 6.75
N TYR A 407 4.56 -15.62 7.06
CA TYR A 407 5.84 -16.00 7.65
C TYR A 407 7.01 -15.70 6.71
N GLY A 408 6.93 -16.12 5.45
CA GLY A 408 7.95 -15.84 4.44
C GLY A 408 8.16 -14.34 4.19
N THR A 409 7.07 -13.55 4.21
CA THR A 409 7.14 -12.08 4.07
C THR A 409 7.80 -11.41 5.28
N ALA A 410 7.58 -11.92 6.49
CA ALA A 410 8.29 -11.46 7.69
C ALA A 410 9.78 -11.82 7.67
N LEU A 411 10.14 -13.01 7.21
CA LEU A 411 11.55 -13.40 7.01
C LEU A 411 12.26 -12.51 5.99
N LEU A 412 11.58 -12.16 4.90
CA LEU A 412 12.11 -11.25 3.89
C LEU A 412 12.39 -9.86 4.47
N ALA A 413 11.50 -9.34 5.32
CA ALA A 413 11.69 -8.07 6.02
C ALA A 413 12.83 -8.10 7.05
N MET A 414 13.20 -9.29 7.54
CA MET A 414 14.37 -9.52 8.40
C MET A 414 15.66 -9.79 7.61
N ASP A 415 15.64 -9.64 6.29
CA ASP A 415 16.78 -9.89 5.41
C ASP A 415 17.24 -11.37 5.36
N SER A 416 16.40 -12.30 5.83
CA SER A 416 16.63 -13.75 5.76
C SER A 416 16.14 -14.31 4.42
N THR A 417 16.80 -13.91 3.34
CA THR A 417 16.36 -14.16 1.96
C THR A 417 16.30 -15.64 1.57
N GLU A 418 17.23 -16.46 2.05
CA GLU A 418 17.26 -17.90 1.76
C GLU A 418 16.04 -18.63 2.32
N THR A 419 15.77 -18.47 3.61
CA THR A 419 14.62 -19.12 4.25
C THR A 419 13.29 -18.52 3.79
N ALA A 420 13.26 -17.22 3.46
CA ALA A 420 12.08 -16.55 2.92
C ALA A 420 11.69 -17.15 1.56
N ALA A 421 12.64 -17.32 0.64
CA ALA A 421 12.38 -17.86 -0.70
C ALA A 421 11.75 -19.27 -0.61
N ASP A 422 12.33 -20.17 0.17
CA ASP A 422 11.83 -21.54 0.33
C ASP A 422 10.40 -21.60 0.89
N VAL A 423 10.09 -20.76 1.87
CA VAL A 423 8.76 -20.69 2.49
C VAL A 423 7.73 -20.09 1.52
N LEU A 424 8.12 -19.06 0.77
CA LEU A 424 7.25 -18.38 -0.18
C LEU A 424 6.97 -19.23 -1.43
N ASP A 425 7.96 -19.99 -1.91
CA ASP A 425 7.77 -20.93 -3.01
C ASP A 425 6.78 -22.03 -2.63
N LYS A 426 6.91 -22.59 -1.41
CA LYS A 426 5.93 -23.56 -0.87
C LYS A 426 4.53 -22.96 -0.75
N ALA A 427 4.43 -21.72 -0.28
CA ALA A 427 3.16 -21.01 -0.19
C ALA A 427 2.51 -20.84 -1.58
N ALA A 428 3.31 -20.66 -2.64
CA ALA A 428 2.81 -20.45 -4.00
C ALA A 428 2.29 -21.72 -4.69
N GLU A 429 2.72 -22.92 -4.31
CA GLU A 429 2.38 -24.16 -5.01
C GLU A 429 0.89 -24.56 -4.90
N LYS A 430 0.26 -24.30 -3.74
CA LYS A 430 -1.12 -24.74 -3.42
C LYS A 430 -2.05 -23.58 -3.03
N ALA A 431 -1.69 -22.36 -3.42
CA ALA A 431 -2.43 -21.14 -3.12
C ALA A 431 -3.51 -20.81 -4.17
N ASP A 432 -4.47 -19.99 -3.77
CA ASP A 432 -5.34 -19.27 -4.71
C ASP A 432 -4.51 -18.32 -5.60
N PRO A 433 -5.06 -17.86 -6.74
CA PRO A 433 -4.31 -17.03 -7.68
C PRO A 433 -3.71 -15.75 -7.08
N GLU A 434 -4.37 -15.13 -6.08
CA GLU A 434 -3.88 -13.90 -5.48
C GLU A 434 -2.69 -14.17 -4.54
N ILE A 435 -2.82 -15.13 -3.63
CA ILE A 435 -1.71 -15.52 -2.74
C ILE A 435 -0.55 -16.08 -3.55
N GLN A 436 -0.82 -16.87 -4.58
CA GLN A 436 0.19 -17.41 -5.47
C GLN A 436 0.99 -16.32 -6.18
N TYR A 437 0.33 -15.27 -6.69
CA TYR A 437 1.00 -14.10 -7.28
C TYR A 437 1.89 -13.40 -6.24
N ARG A 438 1.34 -13.07 -5.06
CA ARG A 438 2.06 -12.34 -4.00
C ARG A 438 3.26 -13.12 -3.47
N ALA A 439 3.09 -14.42 -3.27
CA ALA A 439 4.15 -15.29 -2.79
C ALA A 439 5.28 -15.42 -3.81
N ARG A 440 4.96 -15.59 -5.10
CA ARG A 440 5.98 -15.58 -6.18
C ARG A 440 6.67 -14.24 -6.31
N PHE A 441 5.95 -13.13 -6.19
CA PHE A 441 6.56 -11.80 -6.21
C PHE A 441 7.61 -11.67 -5.11
N ASN A 442 7.23 -11.98 -3.86
CA ASN A 442 8.14 -11.87 -2.72
C ASN A 442 9.28 -12.90 -2.79
N SER A 443 9.05 -14.11 -3.31
CA SER A 443 10.10 -15.10 -3.55
C SER A 443 11.10 -14.61 -4.60
N GLY A 444 10.61 -14.05 -5.71
CA GLY A 444 11.45 -13.42 -6.73
C GLY A 444 12.30 -12.29 -6.16
N LEU A 445 11.74 -11.49 -5.24
CA LEU A 445 12.49 -10.45 -4.54
C LEU A 445 13.57 -11.02 -3.62
N ALA A 446 13.26 -12.10 -2.90
CA ALA A 446 14.23 -12.79 -2.04
C ALA A 446 15.44 -13.30 -2.85
N HIS A 447 15.19 -13.96 -3.99
CA HIS A 447 16.24 -14.42 -4.90
C HIS A 447 17.03 -13.25 -5.50
N LEU A 448 16.35 -12.17 -5.92
CA LEU A 448 17.01 -10.99 -6.46
C LEU A 448 17.97 -10.38 -5.43
N LEU A 449 17.50 -10.15 -4.19
CA LEU A 449 18.34 -9.61 -3.12
C LEU A 449 19.53 -10.53 -2.79
N ARG A 450 19.35 -11.85 -2.84
CA ARG A 450 20.44 -12.81 -2.63
C ARG A 450 21.47 -12.73 -3.76
N GLY A 451 21.01 -12.71 -5.00
CA GLY A 451 21.86 -12.59 -6.19
C GLY A 451 22.66 -11.28 -6.24
N LEU A 452 22.10 -10.18 -5.75
CA LEU A 452 22.77 -8.88 -5.67
C LEU A 452 23.85 -8.80 -4.58
N LYS A 453 23.73 -9.59 -3.50
CA LYS A 453 24.69 -9.62 -2.39
C LYS A 453 25.93 -10.46 -2.70
N LEU A 454 25.80 -11.46 -3.56
CA LEU A 454 26.87 -12.38 -3.89
C LEU A 454 27.70 -11.84 -5.07
N PRO A 455 29.04 -11.74 -4.96
CA PRO A 455 29.87 -11.21 -6.02
C PRO A 455 29.99 -12.19 -7.20
N GLY A 456 29.93 -11.66 -8.42
CA GLY A 456 30.24 -12.37 -9.67
C GLY A 456 29.35 -13.59 -9.93
N ASP A 457 29.97 -14.70 -10.36
CA ASP A 457 29.27 -15.92 -10.77
C ASP A 457 28.45 -16.58 -9.65
N SER A 458 28.81 -16.36 -8.38
CA SER A 458 28.09 -16.92 -7.23
C SER A 458 26.66 -16.39 -7.11
N GLY A 459 26.38 -15.17 -7.57
CA GLY A 459 25.03 -14.59 -7.60
C GLY A 459 24.22 -14.97 -8.84
N SER A 460 24.85 -15.52 -9.89
CA SER A 460 24.20 -15.79 -11.19
C SER A 460 23.04 -16.78 -11.07
N ALA A 461 23.16 -17.82 -10.23
CA ALA A 461 22.10 -18.80 -10.04
C ALA A 461 20.83 -18.17 -9.46
N ASP A 462 21.00 -17.28 -8.49
CA ASP A 462 19.90 -16.56 -7.85
C ASP A 462 19.24 -15.53 -8.77
N LEU A 463 20.04 -14.79 -9.53
CA LEU A 463 19.52 -13.86 -10.53
C LEU A 463 18.71 -14.59 -11.61
N LYS A 464 19.17 -15.77 -12.06
CA LYS A 464 18.42 -16.62 -13.00
C LYS A 464 17.11 -17.13 -12.39
N GLN A 465 17.13 -17.53 -11.12
CA GLN A 465 15.92 -17.94 -10.42
C GLN A 465 14.94 -16.79 -10.26
N ALA A 466 15.41 -15.60 -9.88
CA ALA A 466 14.60 -14.38 -9.81
C ALA A 466 13.96 -14.06 -11.17
N LEU A 467 14.73 -14.12 -12.27
CA LEU A 467 14.21 -13.95 -13.63
C LEU A 467 13.11 -14.95 -13.98
N ALA A 468 13.31 -16.23 -13.65
CA ALA A 468 12.31 -17.27 -13.89
C ALA A 468 11.02 -17.03 -13.09
N THR A 469 11.15 -16.62 -11.82
CA THR A 469 10.02 -16.34 -10.93
C THR A 469 9.26 -15.09 -11.38
N TYR A 470 9.95 -13.98 -11.66
CA TYR A 470 9.29 -12.76 -12.15
C TYR A 470 8.68 -12.93 -13.54
N LYS A 471 9.25 -13.78 -14.41
CA LYS A 471 8.58 -14.15 -15.66
C LYS A 471 7.22 -14.81 -15.42
N ARG A 472 7.11 -15.70 -14.43
CA ARG A 472 5.82 -16.31 -14.04
C ARG A 472 4.84 -15.28 -13.47
N VAL A 473 5.34 -14.33 -12.67
CA VAL A 473 4.55 -13.20 -12.14
C VAL A 473 3.99 -12.34 -13.28
N LEU A 474 4.82 -11.99 -14.27
CA LEU A 474 4.44 -11.17 -15.42
C LEU A 474 3.51 -11.88 -16.41
N ILE A 475 3.60 -13.21 -16.51
CA ILE A 475 2.61 -14.00 -17.27
C ILE A 475 1.23 -13.89 -16.60
N GLN A 476 1.18 -13.90 -15.27
CA GLN A 476 -0.07 -13.77 -14.53
C GLN A 476 -0.59 -12.32 -14.50
N ARG A 477 0.30 -11.33 -14.38
CA ARG A 477 -0.01 -9.89 -14.37
C ARG A 477 0.97 -9.09 -15.26
N PRO A 478 0.69 -8.96 -16.56
CA PRO A 478 1.57 -8.28 -17.51
C PRO A 478 1.72 -6.77 -17.29
N THR A 479 0.84 -6.15 -16.50
CA THR A 479 0.81 -4.70 -16.27
C THR A 479 1.45 -4.28 -14.95
N ASP A 480 2.00 -5.22 -14.17
CA ASP A 480 2.66 -4.94 -12.89
C ASP A 480 4.01 -4.22 -13.12
N PRO A 481 4.13 -2.92 -12.74
CA PRO A 481 5.35 -2.15 -12.99
C PRO A 481 6.52 -2.60 -12.10
N ASP A 482 6.24 -3.03 -10.87
CA ASP A 482 7.28 -3.42 -9.91
C ASP A 482 7.90 -4.76 -10.30
N ALA A 483 7.06 -5.70 -10.77
CA ALA A 483 7.54 -6.98 -11.29
C ALA A 483 8.39 -6.81 -12.56
N LYS A 484 8.04 -5.85 -13.43
CA LYS A 484 8.84 -5.50 -14.63
C LYS A 484 10.18 -4.92 -14.24
N TRP A 485 10.17 -3.94 -13.33
CA TRP A 485 11.38 -3.33 -12.83
C TRP A 485 12.34 -4.36 -12.21
N ASN A 486 11.82 -5.22 -11.34
CA ASN A 486 12.63 -6.25 -10.69
C ASN A 486 13.16 -7.30 -11.68
N TYR A 487 12.38 -7.63 -12.72
CA TYR A 487 12.83 -8.49 -13.83
C TYR A 487 13.98 -7.85 -14.63
N GLU A 488 13.84 -6.57 -15.00
CA GLU A 488 14.87 -5.82 -15.73
C GLU A 488 16.15 -5.65 -14.92
N LEU A 489 16.02 -5.38 -13.62
CA LEU A 489 17.16 -5.28 -12.70
C LEU A 489 17.91 -6.61 -12.61
N ALA A 490 17.19 -7.72 -12.40
CA ALA A 490 17.78 -9.06 -12.39
C ALA A 490 18.52 -9.38 -13.70
N LEU A 491 17.94 -8.97 -14.84
CA LEU A 491 18.52 -9.19 -16.17
C LEU A 491 19.79 -8.39 -16.39
N ARG A 492 19.83 -7.14 -15.93
CA ARG A 492 20.99 -6.25 -16.07
C ARG A 492 22.18 -6.78 -15.26
N GLU A 493 21.94 -7.21 -14.03
CA GLU A 493 23.01 -7.67 -13.14
C GLU A 493 23.52 -9.06 -13.56
N GLU A 494 22.66 -9.94 -14.07
CA GLU A 494 23.08 -11.23 -14.62
C GLU A 494 24.01 -11.06 -15.83
N LYS A 495 23.70 -10.09 -16.72
CA LYS A 495 24.55 -9.75 -17.86
C LYS A 495 25.88 -9.12 -17.47
N LYS A 496 25.93 -8.33 -16.40
CA LYS A 496 27.17 -7.74 -15.87
C LYS A 496 28.10 -8.81 -15.30
N GLY A 497 27.56 -9.84 -14.65
CA GLY A 497 28.35 -10.97 -14.14
C GLY A 497 29.02 -11.80 -15.24
N GLY A 498 28.43 -11.85 -16.44
CA GLY A 498 28.96 -12.60 -17.59
C GLY A 498 29.93 -11.82 -18.50
N GLY A 499 30.29 -10.58 -18.17
CA GLY A 499 30.99 -9.65 -19.06
C GLY A 499 32.36 -9.19 -18.54
N GLY A 500 33.28 -10.11 -18.25
CA GLY A 500 34.63 -9.79 -17.78
C GLY A 500 35.68 -10.73 -18.34
N GLY A 501 36.22 -10.40 -19.52
CA GLY A 501 37.34 -11.11 -20.15
C GLY A 501 37.74 -10.50 -21.49
N GLY A 502 38.55 -9.44 -21.46
CA GLY A 502 39.19 -8.86 -22.65
C GLY A 502 40.49 -9.59 -23.01
N GLY A 503 40.83 -9.59 -24.29
CA GLY A 503 42.16 -10.02 -24.76
C GLY A 503 42.16 -10.39 -26.24
N GLY A 504 42.53 -9.44 -27.11
CA GLY A 504 42.85 -9.72 -28.50
C GLY A 504 44.07 -10.63 -28.58
N GLY A 505 43.94 -11.71 -29.34
CA GLY A 505 45.00 -12.67 -29.61
C GLY A 505 44.54 -13.61 -30.72
N GLN A 506 44.97 -13.31 -31.94
CA GLN A 506 44.85 -14.20 -33.08
C GLN A 506 45.76 -15.41 -32.82
N SER A 507 45.18 -16.60 -32.71
CA SER A 507 45.90 -17.86 -32.88
C SER A 507 44.96 -18.88 -33.50
N ASP A 508 45.25 -19.21 -34.75
CA ASP A 508 44.70 -20.34 -35.47
C ASP A 508 45.00 -21.66 -34.73
N ALA A 509 43.96 -22.38 -34.33
CA ALA A 509 44.01 -23.82 -34.12
C ALA A 509 42.59 -24.41 -34.17
N SER A 510 42.32 -25.21 -35.20
CA SER A 510 41.15 -26.07 -35.32
C SER A 510 41.34 -27.42 -34.58
N PRO A 511 40.27 -28.19 -34.31
CA PRO A 511 39.99 -28.74 -32.97
C PRO A 511 40.10 -30.27 -32.85
N ALA A 512 39.90 -30.80 -31.63
CA ALA A 512 39.52 -32.20 -31.39
C ALA A 512 38.49 -32.31 -30.21
N PRO A 513 37.63 -33.35 -30.20
CA PRO A 513 36.19 -33.16 -29.97
C PRO A 513 35.67 -33.65 -28.61
N ALA A 514 34.65 -32.97 -28.07
CA ALA A 514 33.79 -33.52 -27.01
C ALA A 514 32.31 -33.16 -27.25
N GLN A 515 31.59 -34.18 -27.73
CA GLN A 515 30.15 -34.47 -27.63
C GLN A 515 29.16 -33.29 -27.48
N GLN A 516 28.49 -32.97 -28.59
CA GLN A 516 27.27 -32.14 -28.62
C GLN A 516 26.04 -32.99 -28.27
N GLN A 517 25.31 -32.59 -27.22
CA GLN A 517 23.89 -32.91 -27.08
C GLN A 517 23.08 -31.94 -27.97
N PRO A 518 22.04 -32.41 -28.67
CA PRO A 518 21.28 -31.56 -29.59
C PRO A 518 20.43 -30.54 -28.82
N LYS A 519 20.65 -29.24 -29.06
CA LYS A 519 19.72 -28.18 -28.64
C LYS A 519 18.40 -28.34 -29.41
N PRO A 520 17.23 -28.26 -28.74
CA PRO A 520 15.94 -28.33 -29.43
C PRO A 520 15.77 -27.13 -30.36
N GLN A 521 15.23 -27.38 -31.56
CA GLN A 521 14.92 -26.32 -32.51
C GLN A 521 13.84 -25.38 -31.94
N PRO A 522 14.01 -24.05 -32.03
CA PRO A 522 13.04 -23.11 -31.53
C PRO A 522 11.72 -23.22 -32.29
N THR A 523 10.62 -23.25 -31.54
CA THR A 523 9.27 -23.38 -32.10
C THR A 523 8.90 -22.12 -32.90
N LEU A 524 7.92 -22.24 -33.80
CA LEU A 524 7.47 -21.15 -34.68
C LEU A 524 7.02 -19.91 -33.89
N ALA A 525 6.50 -20.10 -32.68
CA ALA A 525 6.15 -19.03 -31.74
C ALA A 525 7.37 -18.30 -31.15
N GLN A 526 8.48 -19.00 -30.92
CA GLN A 526 9.75 -18.40 -30.47
C GLN A 526 10.35 -17.49 -31.54
N ARG A 527 10.31 -17.90 -32.81
CA ARG A 527 10.77 -17.08 -33.94
C ARG A 527 9.91 -15.83 -34.16
N GLN A 528 8.59 -15.96 -34.00
CA GLN A 528 7.69 -14.81 -34.07
C GLN A 528 7.92 -13.83 -32.92
N ALA A 529 8.17 -14.33 -31.71
CA ALA A 529 8.50 -13.48 -30.56
C ALA A 529 9.83 -12.73 -30.74
N GLU A 530 10.87 -13.39 -31.27
CA GLU A 530 12.15 -12.74 -31.59
C GLU A 530 12.02 -11.71 -32.71
N GLN A 531 11.18 -11.96 -33.72
CA GLN A 531 10.90 -10.98 -34.78
C GLN A 531 10.15 -9.75 -34.24
N LEU A 532 9.19 -9.93 -33.34
CA LEU A 532 8.45 -8.84 -32.69
C LEU A 532 9.34 -8.00 -31.76
N LEU A 533 10.24 -8.67 -31.02
CA LEU A 533 11.24 -7.99 -30.19
C LEU A 533 12.23 -7.19 -31.05
N GLY A 534 12.69 -7.78 -32.16
CA GLY A 534 13.59 -7.10 -33.10
C GLY A 534 12.91 -5.93 -33.84
N SER A 535 11.60 -5.97 -34.09
CA SER A 535 10.88 -4.83 -34.67
C SER A 535 10.67 -3.71 -33.65
N ALA A 536 10.35 -4.04 -32.39
CA ALA A 536 10.17 -3.05 -31.33
C ALA A 536 11.49 -2.30 -31.04
N GLU A 537 12.63 -3.01 -31.05
CA GLU A 537 13.95 -2.40 -30.82
C GLU A 537 14.36 -1.43 -31.96
N ARG A 538 13.95 -1.72 -33.20
CA ARG A 538 14.16 -0.80 -34.34
C ARG A 538 13.27 0.43 -34.23
N GLU A 539 12.02 0.24 -33.81
CA GLU A 539 11.05 1.32 -33.63
C GLU A 539 11.50 2.28 -32.50
N GLU A 540 12.05 1.77 -31.41
CA GLU A 540 12.67 2.59 -30.36
C GLU A 540 13.88 3.39 -30.85
N ARG A 541 14.77 2.78 -31.65
CA ARG A 541 15.91 3.51 -32.25
C ARG A 541 15.45 4.61 -33.20
N ASP A 542 14.41 4.37 -33.97
CA ASP A 542 13.82 5.36 -34.87
C ASP A 542 13.15 6.51 -34.10
N VAL A 543 12.47 6.21 -32.98
CA VAL A 543 11.89 7.23 -32.09
C VAL A 543 13.00 8.04 -31.40
N GLN A 544 14.07 7.39 -30.93
CA GLN A 544 15.21 8.09 -30.34
C GLN A 544 15.93 8.99 -31.35
N SER A 545 16.14 8.52 -32.58
CA SER A 545 16.78 9.33 -33.63
C SER A 545 15.89 10.51 -34.07
N LYS A 546 14.56 10.35 -34.09
CA LYS A 546 13.61 11.46 -34.31
C LYS A 546 13.63 12.48 -33.17
N LYS A 547 13.71 12.04 -31.91
CA LYS A 547 13.90 12.93 -30.75
C LYS A 547 15.21 13.72 -30.84
N GLN A 548 16.29 13.07 -31.29
CA GLN A 548 17.60 13.71 -31.48
C GLN A 548 17.64 14.71 -32.64
N LYS A 549 16.78 14.52 -33.66
CA LYS A 549 16.60 15.49 -34.76
C LYS A 549 15.69 16.65 -34.38
N GLN A 550 14.66 16.41 -33.55
CA GLN A 550 13.79 17.47 -33.01
C GLN A 550 14.49 18.34 -31.94
N SER A 551 15.54 17.84 -31.28
CA SER A 551 16.34 18.64 -30.34
C SER A 551 17.30 19.64 -31.01
N ARG A 552 17.33 19.71 -32.34
CA ARG A 552 17.95 20.82 -33.09
C ARG A 552 16.85 21.67 -33.70
N GLN A 553 16.36 22.67 -32.97
CA GLN A 553 15.51 23.73 -33.54
C GLN A 553 15.66 25.06 -32.80
N GLU A 554 15.52 26.12 -33.59
CA GLU A 554 15.90 27.53 -33.42
C GLU A 554 15.34 28.23 -32.17
N PRO A 555 16.05 29.25 -31.64
CA PRO A 555 15.62 29.97 -30.45
C PRO A 555 14.33 30.78 -30.69
N PRO A 556 13.42 30.84 -29.70
CA PRO A 556 12.20 31.64 -29.77
C PRO A 556 12.50 33.15 -29.75
N PRO A 557 11.64 33.98 -30.34
CA PRO A 557 11.87 35.42 -30.44
C PRO A 557 11.76 36.07 -29.05
N GLY A 558 12.89 36.50 -28.48
CA GLY A 558 12.95 37.47 -27.37
C GLY A 558 13.29 36.95 -25.98
N GLY A 559 13.70 35.69 -25.81
CA GLY A 559 14.17 35.16 -24.52
C GLY A 559 15.70 35.20 -24.41
N LYS A 560 16.25 35.65 -23.27
CA LYS A 560 17.68 35.49 -22.99
C LYS A 560 17.97 34.05 -22.54
N ASP A 561 19.00 33.45 -23.11
CA ASP A 561 19.34 32.01 -23.00
C ASP A 561 20.21 31.68 -21.77
N TRP A 562 19.72 32.02 -20.57
CA TRP A 562 20.38 31.66 -19.30
C TRP A 562 19.41 31.28 -18.19
#